data_AF-A0A9N9DBA5-F1
#
_entry.id   AF-A0A9N9DBA5-F1
#
_cell.length_a   1.000
_cell.length_b   1.000
_cell.length_c   1.000
_cell.angle_alpha   90.00
_cell.angle_beta   90.00
_cell.angle_gamma   90.00
#
_symmetry.space_group_name_H-M   'P 1'
#
loop_
_entity.id
_entity.type
_entity.pdbx_description
1 polymer ?
#
loop_
_entity_poly.entity_id
_entity_poly.type
_entity_poly.pdbx_seq_one_letter_code
_entity_poly.pdbx_strand_id
1 'polypeptide(L)'
;MTSEQKYPGYDELTSYLMRSRGKSFYYFLRHYRDAIVSATSATFLWRDLDKTWCDRFLAEARKLGEDLKEKVNQERKRYNFEYYWNNVIEEVKIKEDILVREAEEARIQDELSRLRHKLSEIQENAKMQNNE
;
A
#
# COMPACT_ATOMS: atom_id res chain seq x y z
N MET A 1 1.82 -9.84 -28.93
CA MET A 1 2.25 -10.20 -27.56
C MET A 1 1.58 -9.22 -26.62
N THR A 2 0.61 -9.66 -25.84
CA THR A 2 -0.02 -8.83 -24.81
C THR A 2 0.95 -8.75 -23.63
N SER A 3 1.43 -7.55 -23.31
CA SER A 3 2.04 -7.30 -22.02
C SER A 3 1.01 -7.64 -20.95
N GLU A 4 1.14 -8.79 -20.27
CA GLU A 4 0.35 -9.09 -19.09
C GLU A 4 0.56 -7.93 -18.11
N GLN A 5 -0.48 -7.14 -17.88
CA GLN A 5 -0.42 -6.02 -16.97
C GLN A 5 -0.23 -6.61 -15.56
N LYS A 6 0.99 -6.50 -15.03
CA LYS A 6 1.33 -6.98 -13.70
C LYS A 6 0.50 -6.22 -12.68
N TYR A 7 -0.23 -6.95 -11.83
CA TYR A 7 -0.95 -6.33 -10.73
C TYR A 7 0.03 -5.94 -9.60
N PRO A 8 -0.32 -4.96 -8.75
CA PRO A 8 0.47 -4.61 -7.57
C PRO A 8 0.69 -5.82 -6.66
N GLY A 9 1.96 -6.12 -6.33
CA GLY A 9 2.35 -7.30 -5.56
C GLY A 9 2.67 -8.57 -6.38
N TYR A 10 2.66 -8.48 -7.72
CA TYR A 10 2.98 -9.60 -8.61
C TYR A 10 4.41 -10.11 -8.40
N ASP A 11 5.40 -9.21 -8.41
CA ASP A 11 6.82 -9.60 -8.35
C ASP A 11 7.17 -10.27 -7.00
N GLU A 12 6.57 -9.81 -5.90
CA GLU A 12 6.67 -10.41 -4.58
C GLU A 12 6.09 -11.82 -4.54
N LEU A 13 4.89 -12.00 -5.10
CA LEU A 13 4.23 -13.31 -5.16
C LEU A 13 5.04 -14.29 -5.99
N THR A 14 5.47 -13.91 -7.19
CA THR A 14 6.25 -14.79 -8.05
C THR A 14 7.59 -15.14 -7.42
N SER A 15 8.25 -14.16 -6.80
CA SER A 15 9.51 -14.38 -6.09
C SER A 15 9.35 -15.34 -4.91
N TYR A 16 8.27 -15.20 -4.14
CA TYR A 16 7.95 -16.11 -3.03
C TYR A 16 7.74 -17.53 -3.53
N LEU A 17 6.92 -17.72 -4.57
CA LEU A 17 6.61 -19.04 -5.11
C LEU A 17 7.85 -19.69 -5.73
N MET A 18 8.71 -18.95 -6.43
CA MET A 18 9.92 -19.51 -7.03
C MET A 18 10.96 -19.97 -5.99
N ARG A 19 11.08 -19.25 -4.86
CA ARG A 19 12.13 -19.49 -3.86
C ARG A 19 11.70 -20.41 -2.73
N SER A 20 10.41 -20.51 -2.45
CA SER A 20 9.87 -21.24 -1.31
C SER A 20 9.79 -22.75 -1.56
N ARG A 21 10.52 -23.55 -0.76
CA ARG A 21 10.35 -25.02 -0.67
C ARG A 21 9.06 -25.43 0.06
N GLY A 22 8.41 -24.51 0.77
CA GLY A 22 7.24 -24.75 1.61
C GLY A 22 6.16 -23.71 1.37
N LYS A 23 5.65 -23.65 0.14
CA LYS A 23 4.68 -22.63 -0.31
C LYS A 23 3.45 -22.62 0.58
N SER A 24 3.15 -21.50 1.20
CA SER A 24 2.03 -21.32 2.10
C SER A 24 1.42 -19.95 1.87
N PHE A 25 0.11 -19.90 1.68
CA PHE A 25 -0.61 -18.66 1.45
C PHE A 25 -0.60 -17.79 2.71
N TYR A 26 -0.82 -18.41 3.89
CA TYR A 26 -0.71 -17.71 5.16
C TYR A 26 0.68 -17.08 5.37
N TYR A 27 1.76 -17.83 5.12
CA TYR A 27 3.11 -17.28 5.27
C TYR A 27 3.41 -16.19 4.24
N PHE A 28 2.96 -16.34 3.00
CA PHE A 28 3.06 -15.29 1.99
C PHE A 28 2.40 -14.00 2.48
N LEU A 29 1.15 -14.07 2.93
CA LEU A 29 0.41 -12.91 3.44
C LEU A 29 1.12 -12.21 4.60
N ARG A 30 1.76 -12.96 5.51
CA ARG A 30 2.52 -12.35 6.61
C ARG A 30 3.84 -11.73 6.19
N HIS A 31 4.59 -12.37 5.29
CA HIS A 31 5.93 -11.90 4.91
C HIS A 31 5.89 -10.72 3.94
N TYR A 32 4.85 -10.62 3.12
CA TYR A 32 4.71 -9.58 2.11
C TYR A 32 3.58 -8.59 2.43
N ARG A 33 3.31 -8.40 3.73
CA ARG A 33 2.25 -7.52 4.22
C ARG A 33 2.40 -6.09 3.70
N ASP A 34 3.61 -5.53 3.70
CA ASP A 34 3.85 -4.16 3.25
C ASP A 34 3.51 -3.96 1.77
N ALA A 35 3.87 -4.94 0.93
CA ALA A 35 3.53 -4.94 -0.49
C ALA A 35 2.00 -5.09 -0.68
N ILE A 36 1.36 -5.96 0.10
CA ILE A 36 -0.09 -6.15 0.08
C ILE A 36 -0.83 -4.86 0.47
N VAL A 37 -0.39 -4.18 1.54
CA VAL A 37 -0.96 -2.92 1.99
C VAL A 37 -0.81 -1.86 0.91
N SER A 38 0.37 -1.75 0.29
CA SER A 38 0.62 -0.80 -0.81
C SER A 38 -0.20 -1.11 -2.08
N ALA A 39 -0.57 -2.38 -2.27
CA ALA A 39 -1.36 -2.87 -3.40
C ALA A 39 -2.88 -2.82 -3.17
N THR A 40 -3.34 -2.44 -1.97
CA THR A 40 -4.74 -2.54 -1.55
C THR A 40 -5.37 -1.16 -1.42
N SER A 41 -6.65 -1.05 -1.77
CA SER A 41 -7.48 0.13 -1.48
C SER A 41 -8.33 -0.10 -0.23
N ALA A 42 -8.54 0.95 0.58
CA ALA A 42 -9.40 0.90 1.76
C ALA A 42 -10.88 0.59 1.46
N THR A 43 -11.30 0.70 0.20
CA THR A 43 -12.69 0.48 -0.22
C THR A 43 -13.08 -0.99 -0.40
N PHE A 44 -12.12 -1.91 -0.35
CA PHE A 44 -12.39 -3.34 -0.54
C PHE A 44 -12.95 -4.00 0.72
N LEU A 45 -13.89 -4.94 0.54
CA LEU A 45 -14.31 -5.83 1.60
C LEU A 45 -13.25 -6.91 1.84
N TRP A 46 -13.11 -7.34 3.08
CA TRP A 46 -12.12 -8.37 3.44
C TRP A 46 -12.25 -9.66 2.62
N ARG A 47 -13.49 -10.03 2.25
CA ARG A 47 -13.78 -11.24 1.44
C ARG A 47 -13.26 -11.11 0.02
N ASP A 48 -13.35 -9.90 -0.55
CA ASP A 48 -12.89 -9.62 -1.91
C ASP A 48 -11.37 -9.64 -1.98
N LEU A 49 -10.70 -9.10 -0.95
CA LEU A 49 -9.25 -9.19 -0.81
C LEU A 49 -8.79 -10.64 -0.68
N ASP A 50 -9.40 -11.40 0.23
CA ASP A 50 -9.07 -12.80 0.44
C ASP A 50 -9.21 -13.62 -0.85
N LYS A 51 -10.36 -13.46 -1.53
CA LYS A 51 -10.63 -14.13 -2.80
C LYS A 51 -9.60 -13.73 -3.86
N THR A 52 -9.35 -12.43 -4.03
CA THR A 52 -8.44 -11.91 -5.06
C THR A 52 -7.02 -12.42 -4.85
N TRP A 53 -6.50 -12.34 -3.64
CA TRP A 53 -5.15 -12.79 -3.33
C TRP A 53 -5.01 -14.31 -3.36
N CYS A 54 -6.04 -15.05 -2.94
CA CYS A 54 -6.08 -16.50 -3.08
C CYS A 54 -6.07 -16.93 -4.56
N ASP A 55 -6.90 -16.31 -5.39
CA ASP A 55 -6.99 -16.61 -6.83
C ASP A 55 -5.65 -16.33 -7.53
N ARG A 56 -5.01 -15.20 -7.23
CA ARG A 56 -3.67 -14.85 -7.71
C ARG A 56 -2.61 -15.87 -7.28
N PHE A 57 -2.58 -16.21 -5.99
CA PHE A 57 -1.63 -17.19 -5.44
C PHE A 57 -1.75 -18.55 -6.13
N LEU A 58 -2.97 -19.05 -6.31
CA LEU A 58 -3.23 -20.33 -6.96
C LEU A 58 -2.94 -20.28 -8.47
N ALA A 59 -3.23 -19.17 -9.14
CA ALA A 59 -2.94 -19.01 -10.56
C ALA A 59 -1.43 -19.03 -10.83
N GLU A 60 -0.64 -18.27 -10.07
CA GLU A 60 0.81 -18.23 -10.22
C GLU A 60 1.48 -19.54 -9.77
N ALA A 61 0.96 -20.21 -8.73
CA ALA A 61 1.44 -21.54 -8.36
C ALA A 61 1.21 -22.57 -9.48
N ARG A 62 0.04 -22.54 -10.12
CA ARG A 62 -0.28 -23.44 -11.24
C ARG A 62 0.64 -23.23 -12.43
N LYS A 63 1.03 -21.98 -12.74
CA LYS A 63 2.02 -21.68 -13.79
C LYS A 63 3.38 -22.34 -13.52
N LEU A 64 3.71 -22.61 -12.26
CA LEU A 64 4.93 -23.32 -11.84
C LEU A 64 4.75 -24.85 -11.72
N GLY A 65 3.59 -25.39 -12.10
CA GLY A 65 3.29 -26.82 -12.00
C GLY A 65 2.93 -27.28 -10.59
N GLU A 66 2.60 -26.36 -9.67
CA GLU A 66 2.26 -26.67 -8.28
C GLU A 66 0.74 -26.69 -8.07
N ASP A 67 0.21 -27.76 -7.50
CA ASP A 67 -1.18 -27.82 -7.04
C ASP A 67 -1.27 -27.57 -5.53
N LEU A 68 -1.58 -26.33 -5.17
CA LEU A 68 -1.68 -25.88 -3.78
C LEU A 68 -3.12 -25.70 -3.31
N LYS A 69 -4.12 -26.03 -4.13
CA LYS A 69 -5.53 -25.67 -3.85
C LYS A 69 -6.01 -26.24 -2.52
N GLU A 70 -5.77 -27.52 -2.28
CA GLU A 70 -6.20 -28.19 -1.05
C GLU A 70 -5.48 -27.61 0.18
N LYS A 71 -4.16 -27.38 0.06
CA LYS A 71 -3.38 -26.77 1.13
C LYS A 71 -3.88 -25.37 1.48
N VAL A 72 -4.14 -24.52 0.49
CA VAL A 72 -4.66 -23.16 0.70
C VAL A 72 -6.05 -23.21 1.36
N ASN A 73 -6.91 -24.14 0.95
CA ASN A 73 -8.22 -24.33 1.58
C ASN A 73 -8.10 -24.73 3.06
N GLN A 74 -7.15 -25.60 3.40
CA GLN A 74 -6.87 -25.98 4.79
C GLN A 74 -6.34 -24.80 5.61
N GLU A 75 -5.43 -24.00 5.05
CA GLU A 75 -4.95 -22.78 5.68
C GLU A 75 -6.09 -21.78 5.92
N ARG A 76 -6.97 -21.58 4.94
CA ARG A 76 -8.14 -20.68 5.04
C ARG A 76 -9.19 -21.12 6.05
N LYS A 77 -9.27 -22.42 6.36
CA LYS A 77 -10.10 -22.94 7.46
C LYS A 77 -9.42 -22.80 8.83
N ARG A 78 -8.08 -22.89 8.86
CA ARG A 78 -7.29 -22.90 10.11
C ARG A 78 -7.05 -21.50 10.65
N TYR A 79 -6.82 -20.52 9.79
CA TYR A 79 -6.43 -19.17 10.17
C TYR A 79 -7.58 -18.19 10.02
N ASN A 80 -7.62 -17.18 10.91
CA ASN A 80 -8.61 -16.11 10.85
C ASN A 80 -8.18 -15.05 9.83
N PHE A 81 -8.50 -15.28 8.55
CA PHE A 81 -8.19 -14.33 7.49
C PHE A 81 -9.07 -13.08 7.53
N GLU A 82 -10.29 -13.15 8.07
CA GLU A 82 -11.11 -11.96 8.30
C GLU A 82 -10.39 -10.94 9.18
N TYR A 83 -9.83 -11.39 10.31
CA TYR A 83 -9.03 -10.52 11.17
C TYR A 83 -7.81 -9.97 10.44
N TYR A 84 -7.04 -10.81 9.74
CA TYR A 84 -5.87 -10.36 8.97
C TYR A 84 -6.21 -9.25 7.97
N TRP A 85 -7.26 -9.46 7.16
CA TRP A 85 -7.67 -8.52 6.12
C TRP A 85 -8.27 -7.24 6.68
N ASN A 86 -9.03 -7.32 7.77
CA ASN A 86 -9.51 -6.11 8.45
C ASN A 86 -8.35 -5.24 8.97
N ASN A 87 -7.29 -5.86 9.51
CA ASN A 87 -6.08 -5.13 9.89
C ASN A 87 -5.37 -4.51 8.68
N VAL A 88 -5.35 -5.18 7.53
CA VAL A 88 -4.79 -4.59 6.29
C VAL A 88 -5.61 -3.37 5.87
N ILE A 89 -6.94 -3.47 5.86
CA ILE A 89 -7.85 -2.38 5.49
C ILE A 89 -7.66 -1.18 6.43
N GLU A 90 -7.56 -1.41 7.74
CA GLU A 90 -7.30 -0.35 8.72
C GLU A 90 -5.95 0.32 8.49
N GLU A 91 -4.90 -0.47 8.24
CA GLU A 91 -3.56 0.05 7.93
C GLU A 91 -3.55 0.91 6.66
N VAL A 92 -4.29 0.50 5.61
CA VAL A 92 -4.45 1.30 4.38
C VAL A 92 -5.14 2.63 4.68
N LYS A 93 -6.25 2.62 5.44
CA LYS A 93 -6.98 3.85 5.82
C LYS A 93 -6.08 4.83 6.57
N ILE A 94 -5.31 4.33 7.54
CA ILE A 94 -4.37 5.15 8.31
C ILE A 94 -3.30 5.76 7.38
N LYS A 95 -2.75 4.97 6.46
CA LYS A 95 -1.74 5.47 5.49
C LYS A 95 -2.34 6.54 4.56
N GLU A 96 -3.54 6.33 4.05
CA GLU A 96 -4.25 7.32 3.22
C GLU A 96 -4.49 8.63 4.01
N ASP A 97 -4.96 8.54 5.25
CA ASP A 97 -5.17 9.70 6.12
C ASP A 97 -3.87 10.47 6.42
N ILE A 98 -2.76 9.75 6.65
CA ILE A 98 -1.44 10.36 6.87
C ILE A 98 -1.00 11.13 5.62
N LEU A 99 -1.10 10.52 4.43
CA LEU A 99 -0.71 11.15 3.18
C LEU A 99 -1.50 12.44 2.91
N VAL A 100 -2.79 12.46 3.22
CA VAL A 100 -3.62 13.66 3.11
C VAL A 100 -3.12 14.76 4.06
N ARG A 101 -2.80 14.42 5.31
CA ARG A 101 -2.29 15.38 6.30
C ARG A 101 -0.91 15.92 5.91
N GLU A 102 -0.01 15.07 5.44
CA GLU A 102 1.33 15.46 4.98
C GLU A 102 1.25 16.41 3.78
N ALA A 103 0.35 16.14 2.83
CA ALA A 103 0.12 17.03 1.69
C ALA A 103 -0.43 18.41 2.13
N GLU A 104 -1.34 18.43 3.10
CA GLU A 104 -1.88 19.66 3.65
C GLU A 104 -0.82 20.46 4.42
N GLU A 105 -0.01 19.78 5.24
CA GLU A 105 1.10 20.40 5.95
C GLU A 105 2.10 21.03 4.97
N ALA A 106 2.48 20.31 3.92
CA ALA A 106 3.36 20.83 2.87
C ALA A 106 2.79 22.10 2.21
N ARG A 107 1.48 22.11 1.94
CA ARG A 107 0.78 23.28 1.37
C ARG A 107 0.82 24.48 2.31
N ILE A 108 0.56 24.26 3.61
CA ILE A 108 0.60 25.33 4.62
C ILE A 108 2.02 25.89 4.75
N GLN A 109 3.04 25.04 4.74
CA GLN A 109 4.44 25.49 4.84
C GLN A 109 4.89 26.32 3.64
N ASP A 110 4.47 25.94 2.42
CA ASP A 110 4.72 26.75 1.22
C ASP A 110 4.08 28.14 1.33
N GLU A 111 2.81 28.21 1.74
CA GLU A 111 2.11 29.49 1.89
C GLU A 111 2.73 30.36 3.01
N LEU A 112 3.10 29.77 4.15
CA LEU A 112 3.81 30.48 5.22
C LEU A 112 5.14 31.05 4.73
N SER A 113 5.85 30.33 3.87
CA SER A 113 7.12 30.79 3.30
C SER A 113 6.92 31.99 2.38
N ARG A 114 5.87 31.97 1.55
CA ARG A 114 5.48 33.10 0.70
C ARG A 114 5.09 34.33 1.50
N LEU A 115 4.30 34.15 2.56
CA LEU A 115 3.88 35.26 3.43
C LEU A 115 5.07 35.87 4.19
N ARG A 116 5.98 35.06 4.69
CA ARG A 116 7.22 35.55 5.33
C ARG A 116 8.07 36.36 4.36
N HIS A 117 8.21 35.89 3.12
CA HIS A 117 8.94 36.62 2.09
C HIS A 117 8.31 37.99 1.82
N LYS A 118 7.00 38.04 1.55
CA LYS A 118 6.27 39.30 1.33
C LYS A 118 6.37 40.27 2.51
N LEU A 119 6.29 39.75 3.75
CA LEU A 119 6.43 40.58 4.94
C LEU A 119 7.82 41.22 5.02
N SER A 120 8.87 40.49 4.66
CA SER A 120 10.23 41.03 4.61
C SER A 120 10.35 42.17 3.60
N GLU A 121 9.80 42.00 2.40
CA GLU A 121 9.82 43.04 1.35
C GLU A 121 9.08 44.32 1.82
N ILE A 122 7.92 44.16 2.46
CA ILE A 122 7.15 45.30 2.98
C ILE A 122 7.95 46.03 4.07
N GLN A 123 8.60 45.29 4.97
CA GLN A 123 9.41 45.87 6.04
C GLN A 123 10.65 46.62 5.52
N GLU A 124 11.29 46.13 4.47
CA GLU A 124 12.41 46.81 3.82
C GLU A 124 11.96 48.11 3.13
N ASN A 125 10.86 48.04 2.36
CA ASN A 125 10.30 49.21 1.70
C ASN A 125 9.90 50.32 2.69
N ALA A 126 9.25 49.94 3.80
CA ALA A 126 8.86 50.90 4.84
C ALA A 126 10.06 51.57 5.53
N LYS A 127 11.19 50.86 5.67
CA LYS A 127 12.43 51.46 6.22
C LYS A 127 13.05 52.47 5.25
N MET A 128 13.03 52.20 3.95
CA MET A 128 13.56 53.13 2.95
C MET A 128 12.76 54.44 2.89
N GLN A 129 11.43 54.37 3.02
CA GLN A 129 10.56 55.55 2.99
C GLN A 129 10.66 56.46 4.23
N ASN A 130 11.11 55.93 5.37
CA ASN A 130 11.28 56.71 6.61
C ASN A 130 12.67 57.36 6.75
N ASN A 131 13.59 57.11 5.81
CA ASN A 131 14.94 57.66 5.79
C ASN A 131 15.12 58.79 4.73
N GLU A 132 14.03 59.24 4.11
CA GLU A 132 13.94 60.44 3.25
C GLU A 132 13.24 61.59 3.98
#